data_AF-A0A7S2S5B8-F1
#
_entry.id   AF-A0A7S2S5B8-F1
#
_cell.length_a   1.000
_cell.length_b   1.000
_cell.length_c   1.000
_cell.angle_alpha   90.00
_cell.angle_beta   90.00
_cell.angle_gamma   90.00
#
_symmetry.space_group_name_H-M   'P 1'
#
loop_
_entity.id
_entity.type
_entity.pdbx_description
1 polymer ?
#
loop_
_entity_poly.entity_id
_entity_poly.type
_entity_poly.pdbx_seq_one_letter_code
_entity_poly.pdbx_strand_id
1 'polypeptide(L)'
;MSNIKADIEAGIVNEETPLVNPEDDDQKLEAIPEWTPLEMAVTGGAVATAGVSVGAMFMDSNPLVLVSGTLGIMVPSYSAVQQQKITETEALKETNECLERELNNLRVENNRLSESVDQLEGSVSNLGDMEEALASIREMETQSLDVLEEQLVESQEILESMEKSVLGTVIQNIISITLSVDTDGDFLLNDSEIELLIRKVEKINDVDVNDKLIKKIIIDNGRNIDGVMNVIRDMLADHDDDKPPEERCFTFRT
;
A
#
# COMPACT_ATOMS: atom_id res chain seq x y z
N MET A 1 -40.69 15.92 19.23
CA MET A 1 -39.61 15.04 18.71
C MET A 1 -38.66 15.83 17.79
N SER A 2 -38.11 16.97 18.22
CA SER A 2 -37.04 17.65 17.44
C SER A 2 -35.86 18.14 18.28
N ASN A 3 -35.85 17.89 19.60
CA ASN A 3 -34.77 18.38 20.48
C ASN A 3 -33.79 17.27 20.91
N ILE A 4 -33.94 16.03 20.43
CA ILE A 4 -33.00 14.93 20.72
C ILE A 4 -31.92 14.82 19.61
N LYS A 5 -32.14 15.45 18.45
CA LYS A 5 -31.21 15.39 17.32
C LYS A 5 -30.08 16.41 17.37
N ALA A 6 -30.18 17.45 18.19
CA ALA A 6 -29.17 18.50 18.30
C ALA A 6 -28.04 18.14 19.29
N ASP A 7 -28.28 17.24 20.23
CA ASP A 7 -27.30 16.87 21.26
C ASP A 7 -26.35 15.74 20.81
N ILE A 8 -26.52 15.21 19.59
CA ILE A 8 -25.66 14.15 19.02
C ILE A 8 -24.52 14.74 18.15
N GLU A 9 -24.57 16.03 17.79
CA GLU A 9 -23.55 16.68 16.95
C GLU A 9 -22.44 17.43 17.70
N ALA A 10 -22.46 17.48 19.03
CA ALA A 10 -21.36 18.04 19.82
C ALA A 10 -20.36 16.95 20.23
N GLY A 11 -19.71 16.35 19.22
CA GLY A 11 -18.52 15.52 19.41
C GLY A 11 -17.35 16.35 19.92
N ILE A 12 -17.32 16.59 21.23
CA ILE A 12 -16.11 16.95 21.95
C ILE A 12 -15.64 15.68 22.64
N VAL A 13 -14.80 14.93 21.92
CA VAL A 13 -13.95 13.90 22.52
C VAL A 13 -13.00 14.63 23.46
N ASN A 14 -13.32 14.60 24.75
CA ASN A 14 -12.45 15.12 25.78
C ASN A 14 -11.41 14.04 26.06
N GLU A 15 -10.21 14.23 25.52
CA GLU A 15 -9.11 13.26 25.43
C GLU A 15 -8.35 13.04 26.76
N GLU A 16 -8.94 13.34 27.92
CA GLU A 16 -8.25 13.27 29.22
C GLU A 16 -9.08 12.61 30.34
N THR A 17 -9.86 11.57 30.05
CA THR A 17 -10.17 10.60 31.11
C THR A 17 -8.96 9.68 31.28
N PRO A 18 -8.27 9.69 32.45
CA PRO A 18 -7.19 8.75 32.69
C PRO A 18 -7.73 7.35 32.49
N LEU A 19 -7.04 6.56 31.66
CA LEU A 19 -7.30 5.14 31.51
C LEU A 19 -7.15 4.50 32.89
N VAL A 20 -8.27 4.22 33.56
CA VAL A 20 -8.29 3.40 34.76
C VAL A 20 -8.01 1.98 34.28
N ASN A 21 -6.80 1.51 34.56
CA ASN A 21 -6.39 0.15 34.25
C ASN A 21 -7.31 -0.81 35.02
N PRO A 22 -8.07 -1.70 34.37
CA PRO A 22 -9.00 -2.59 35.06
C PRO A 22 -8.30 -3.59 36.00
N GLU A 23 -6.98 -3.72 35.94
CA GLU A 23 -6.18 -4.52 36.88
C GLU A 23 -5.88 -3.81 38.21
N ASP A 24 -6.10 -2.49 38.33
CA ASP A 24 -5.83 -1.74 39.58
C ASP A 24 -7.02 -1.78 40.57
N ASP A 25 -8.19 -2.28 40.16
CA ASP A 25 -9.37 -2.42 41.03
C ASP A 25 -9.83 -3.88 41.18
N ASP A 26 -8.87 -4.81 41.13
CA ASP A 26 -9.02 -6.17 41.68
C ASP A 26 -9.04 -6.09 43.22
N GLN A 27 -10.01 -5.37 43.79
CA GLN A 27 -10.41 -5.58 45.17
C GLN A 27 -11.03 -6.96 45.25
N LYS A 28 -10.18 -7.97 45.47
CA LYS A 28 -10.60 -9.30 45.90
C LYS A 28 -11.59 -9.10 47.04
N LEU A 29 -12.84 -9.51 46.79
CA LEU A 29 -13.91 -9.52 47.77
C LEU A 29 -13.35 -10.03 49.10
N GLU A 30 -13.23 -9.14 50.09
CA GLU A 30 -12.82 -9.55 51.43
C GLU A 30 -13.86 -10.54 51.93
N ALA A 31 -13.39 -11.62 52.55
CA ALA A 31 -14.27 -12.65 53.09
C ALA A 31 -15.25 -11.99 54.07
N ILE A 32 -16.55 -12.09 53.76
CA ILE A 32 -17.62 -11.57 54.62
C ILE A 32 -17.37 -12.14 56.02
N PRO A 33 -17.15 -11.30 57.04
CA PRO A 33 -16.86 -11.79 58.39
C PRO A 33 -18.03 -12.65 58.85
N GLU A 34 -17.75 -13.89 59.24
CA GLU A 34 -18.77 -14.89 59.59
C GLU A 34 -19.69 -14.45 60.75
N TRP A 35 -19.28 -13.43 61.53
CA TRP A 35 -20.03 -12.93 62.68
C TRP A 35 -20.01 -11.41 62.75
N THR A 36 -21.19 -10.80 62.68
CA THR A 36 -21.35 -9.36 62.83
C THR A 36 -21.23 -8.99 64.32
N PRO A 37 -20.58 -7.87 64.72
CA PRO A 37 -20.50 -7.46 66.12
C PRO A 37 -21.88 -7.28 66.79
N LEU A 38 -22.91 -6.98 66.00
CA LEU A 38 -24.30 -6.93 66.43
C LEU A 38 -24.86 -8.32 66.80
N GLU A 39 -24.57 -9.35 66.00
CA GLU A 39 -24.99 -10.74 66.26
C GLU A 39 -24.30 -11.30 67.51
N MET A 40 -23.02 -10.97 67.71
CA MET A 40 -22.28 -11.34 68.93
C MET A 40 -22.89 -10.68 70.17
N ALA A 41 -23.29 -9.40 70.08
CA ALA A 41 -23.94 -8.70 71.19
C ALA A 41 -25.33 -9.26 71.51
N VAL A 42 -26.15 -9.56 70.48
CA VAL A 42 -27.49 -10.14 70.65
C VAL A 42 -27.40 -11.55 71.22
N THR A 43 -26.49 -12.39 70.72
CA THR A 43 -26.27 -13.75 71.22
C THR A 43 -25.74 -13.73 72.65
N GLY A 44 -24.77 -12.84 72.95
CA GLY A 44 -24.26 -12.65 74.30
C GLY A 44 -25.34 -12.20 75.29
N GLY A 45 -26.20 -11.26 74.88
CA GLY A 45 -27.34 -10.80 75.67
C GLY A 45 -28.38 -11.90 75.91
N ALA A 46 -28.68 -12.72 74.90
CA ALA A 46 -29.59 -13.86 75.03
C ALA A 46 -29.07 -14.92 76.01
N VAL A 47 -27.78 -15.25 75.98
CA VAL A 47 -27.15 -16.17 76.93
C VAL A 47 -27.19 -15.62 78.36
N ALA A 48 -26.88 -14.33 78.52
CA ALA A 48 -26.93 -13.68 79.83
C ALA A 48 -28.36 -13.65 80.41
N THR A 49 -29.35 -13.28 79.62
CA THR A 49 -30.76 -13.23 80.04
C THR A 49 -31.34 -14.62 80.34
N ALA A 50 -31.00 -15.63 79.54
CA ALA A 50 -31.36 -17.01 79.82
C ALA A 50 -30.72 -17.51 81.13
N GLY A 51 -29.44 -17.21 81.37
CA GLY A 51 -28.74 -17.55 82.61
C GLY A 51 -29.39 -16.92 83.85
N VAL A 52 -29.74 -15.63 83.78
CA VAL A 52 -30.43 -14.92 84.85
C VAL A 52 -31.84 -15.48 85.08
N SER A 53 -32.57 -15.81 84.01
CA SER A 53 -33.92 -16.36 84.10
C SER A 53 -33.95 -17.75 84.74
N VAL A 54 -33.01 -18.63 84.37
CA VAL A 54 -32.86 -19.96 85.00
C VAL A 54 -32.49 -19.80 86.47
N GLY A 55 -31.57 -18.89 86.82
CA GLY A 55 -31.21 -18.61 88.21
C GLY A 55 -32.40 -18.10 89.04
N ALA A 56 -33.23 -17.21 88.48
CA ALA A 56 -34.42 -16.68 89.13
C ALA A 56 -35.50 -17.76 89.34
N MET A 57 -35.66 -18.69 88.40
CA MET A 57 -36.61 -19.82 88.53
C MET A 57 -36.27 -20.77 89.68
N PHE A 58 -34.99 -20.91 90.05
CA PHE A 58 -34.58 -21.72 91.20
C PHE A 58 -34.84 -21.02 92.55
N MET A 59 -34.93 -19.69 92.56
CA MET A 59 -35.09 -18.91 93.79
C MET A 59 -36.54 -18.53 94.08
N ASP A 60 -37.38 -18.31 93.06
CA ASP A 60 -38.77 -17.88 93.25
C ASP A 60 -39.71 -18.52 92.22
N SER A 61 -40.72 -19.27 92.70
CA SER A 61 -41.71 -19.96 91.86
C SER A 61 -42.89 -19.05 91.51
N ASN A 62 -42.60 -17.89 90.92
CA ASN A 62 -43.65 -16.94 90.49
C ASN A 62 -44.01 -17.18 89.01
N PRO A 63 -45.29 -17.47 88.68
CA PRO A 63 -45.72 -17.77 87.32
C PRO A 63 -45.49 -16.62 86.33
N LEU A 64 -45.44 -15.37 86.79
CA LEU A 64 -45.13 -14.22 85.93
C LEU A 64 -43.69 -14.26 85.38
N VAL A 65 -42.74 -14.71 86.20
CA VAL A 65 -41.31 -14.82 85.82
C VAL A 65 -41.12 -15.88 84.73
N LEU A 66 -41.92 -16.95 84.78
CA LEU A 66 -41.87 -18.04 83.80
C LEU A 66 -42.41 -17.60 82.43
N VAL A 67 -43.48 -16.82 82.41
CA VAL A 67 -44.03 -16.25 81.15
C VAL A 67 -43.08 -15.22 80.56
N SER A 68 -42.48 -14.34 81.37
CA SER A 68 -41.50 -13.37 80.86
C SER A 68 -40.21 -14.04 80.36
N GLY A 69 -39.78 -15.14 81.00
CA GLY A 69 -38.59 -15.89 80.60
C GLY A 69 -38.77 -16.58 79.25
N THR A 70 -39.93 -17.18 79.00
CA THR A 70 -40.21 -17.86 77.72
C THR A 70 -40.34 -16.88 76.55
N LEU A 71 -40.99 -15.73 76.77
CA LEU A 71 -41.03 -14.64 75.78
C LEU A 71 -39.65 -14.03 75.52
N GLY A 72 -38.83 -13.90 76.57
CA GLY A 72 -37.46 -13.39 76.49
C GLY A 72 -36.53 -14.24 75.63
N ILE A 73 -36.79 -15.55 75.50
CA ILE A 73 -36.01 -16.44 74.62
C ILE A 73 -36.49 -16.34 73.16
N MET A 74 -37.79 -16.15 72.94
CA MET A 74 -38.38 -16.18 71.60
C MET A 74 -38.05 -14.93 70.77
N VAL A 75 -38.03 -13.75 71.39
CA VAL A 75 -37.78 -12.46 70.70
C VAL A 75 -36.36 -12.38 70.09
N PRO A 76 -35.28 -12.72 70.81
CA PRO A 76 -33.93 -12.75 70.24
C PRO A 76 -33.78 -13.75 69.10
N SER A 77 -34.37 -14.95 69.20
CA SER A 77 -34.32 -15.95 68.13
C SER A 77 -34.95 -15.44 66.84
N TYR A 78 -36.06 -14.70 66.93
CA TYR A 78 -36.70 -14.11 65.76
C TYR A 78 -35.91 -12.94 65.17
N SER A 79 -35.29 -12.12 66.03
CA SER A 79 -34.42 -11.02 65.59
C SER A 79 -33.16 -11.52 64.88
N ALA A 80 -32.57 -12.63 65.35
CA ALA A 80 -31.39 -13.22 64.73
C ALA A 80 -31.67 -13.67 63.28
N VAL A 81 -32.82 -14.32 63.05
CA VAL A 81 -33.24 -14.74 61.70
C VAL A 81 -33.50 -13.55 60.78
N GLN A 82 -34.03 -12.44 61.31
CA GLN A 82 -34.21 -11.22 60.52
C GLN A 82 -32.88 -10.54 60.17
N GLN A 83 -31.93 -10.51 61.10
CA GLN A 83 -30.60 -9.95 60.84
C GLN A 83 -29.86 -10.72 59.75
N GLN A 84 -29.92 -12.06 59.77
CA GLN A 84 -29.34 -12.88 58.69
C GLN A 84 -29.88 -12.50 57.31
N LYS A 85 -31.19 -12.27 57.19
CA LYS A 85 -31.79 -11.85 55.91
C LYS A 85 -31.32 -10.48 55.45
N ILE A 86 -31.10 -9.55 56.38
CA ILE A 86 -30.59 -8.21 56.03
C ILE A 86 -29.14 -8.33 55.52
N THR A 87 -28.31 -9.11 56.21
CA THR A 87 -26.92 -9.36 55.79
C THR A 87 -26.85 -10.07 54.43
N GLU A 88 -27.69 -11.07 54.19
CA GLU A 88 -27.79 -11.74 52.88
C GLU A 88 -28.22 -10.78 51.77
N THR A 89 -29.18 -9.89 52.04
CA THR A 89 -29.59 -8.88 51.04
C THR A 89 -28.51 -7.84 50.75
N GLU A 90 -27.69 -7.49 51.74
CA GLU A 90 -26.58 -6.55 51.55
C GLU A 90 -25.45 -7.20 50.75
N ALA A 91 -25.09 -8.46 51.05
CA ALA A 91 -24.14 -9.24 50.25
C ALA A 91 -24.63 -9.47 48.81
N LEU A 92 -25.94 -9.71 48.61
CA LEU A 92 -26.53 -9.81 47.28
C LEU A 92 -26.49 -8.48 46.51
N LYS A 93 -26.63 -7.35 47.21
CA LYS A 93 -26.52 -6.03 46.59
C LYS A 93 -25.09 -5.77 46.14
N GLU A 94 -24.11 -6.04 47.00
CA GLU A 94 -22.69 -5.87 46.70
C GLU A 94 -22.25 -6.76 45.52
N THR A 95 -22.68 -8.03 45.51
CA THR A 95 -22.41 -8.93 44.37
C THR A 95 -23.07 -8.47 43.07
N ASN A 96 -24.27 -7.88 43.13
CA ASN A 96 -24.92 -7.33 41.94
C ASN A 96 -24.19 -6.09 41.42
N GLU A 97 -23.75 -5.19 42.31
CA GLU A 97 -22.92 -4.03 41.93
C GLU A 97 -21.57 -4.48 41.32
N CYS A 98 -20.98 -5.57 41.83
CA CYS A 98 -19.77 -6.16 41.26
C CYS A 98 -20.02 -6.74 39.86
N LEU A 99 -21.09 -7.52 39.69
CA LEU A 99 -21.49 -8.07 38.39
C LEU A 99 -21.80 -6.97 37.37
N GLU A 100 -22.44 -5.87 37.78
CA GLU A 100 -22.68 -4.72 36.92
C GLU A 100 -21.37 -4.07 36.46
N ARG A 101 -20.36 -3.97 37.35
CA ARG A 101 -19.02 -3.47 36.98
C ARG A 101 -18.32 -4.41 36.00
N GLU A 102 -18.33 -5.72 36.27
CA GLU A 102 -17.74 -6.71 35.35
C GLU A 102 -18.41 -6.69 33.97
N LEU A 103 -19.75 -6.64 33.94
CA LEU A 103 -20.51 -6.52 32.68
C LEU A 103 -20.17 -5.24 31.92
N ASN A 104 -19.98 -4.12 32.64
CA ASN A 104 -19.58 -2.87 32.01
C ASN A 104 -18.15 -2.96 31.45
N ASN A 105 -17.22 -3.58 32.18
CA ASN A 105 -15.86 -3.81 31.70
C ASN A 105 -15.83 -4.71 30.46
N LEU A 106 -16.58 -5.82 30.48
CA LEU A 106 -16.75 -6.71 29.32
C LEU A 106 -17.36 -5.98 28.13
N ARG A 107 -18.32 -5.09 28.36
CA ARG A 107 -18.93 -4.27 27.30
C ARG A 107 -17.92 -3.30 26.68
N VAL A 108 -17.10 -2.64 27.51
CA VAL A 108 -16.03 -1.75 27.04
C VAL A 108 -15.00 -2.55 26.23
N GLU A 109 -14.59 -3.72 26.70
CA GLU A 109 -13.65 -4.56 25.98
C GLU A 109 -14.23 -5.09 24.65
N ASN A 110 -15.50 -5.47 24.63
CA ASN A 110 -16.19 -5.91 23.42
C ASN A 110 -16.27 -4.77 22.39
N ASN A 111 -16.59 -3.55 22.83
CA ASN A 111 -16.57 -2.36 21.97
C ASN A 111 -15.18 -2.09 21.40
N ARG A 112 -14.12 -2.17 22.21
CA ARG A 112 -12.73 -2.01 21.77
C ARG A 112 -12.34 -3.06 20.73
N LEU A 113 -12.76 -4.31 20.95
CA LEU A 113 -12.49 -5.39 20.00
C LEU A 113 -13.25 -5.18 18.69
N SER A 114 -14.51 -4.73 18.75
CA SER A 114 -15.28 -4.36 17.56
C SER A 114 -14.60 -3.26 16.76
N GLU A 115 -14.10 -2.21 17.42
CA GLU A 115 -13.36 -1.14 16.76
C GLU A 115 -12.07 -1.64 16.10
N SER A 116 -11.38 -2.58 16.75
CA SER A 116 -10.19 -3.22 16.17
C SER A 116 -10.52 -4.06 14.93
N VAL A 117 -11.67 -4.73 14.92
CA VAL A 117 -12.17 -5.46 13.75
C VAL A 117 -12.49 -4.50 12.62
N ASP A 118 -13.16 -3.37 12.90
CA ASP A 118 -13.48 -2.35 11.89
C ASP A 118 -12.20 -1.76 11.27
N GLN A 119 -11.16 -1.51 12.07
CA GLN A 119 -9.85 -1.05 11.59
C GLN A 119 -9.16 -2.10 10.71
N LEU A 120 -9.24 -3.38 11.08
CA LEU A 120 -8.71 -4.48 10.28
C LEU A 120 -9.46 -4.63 8.96
N GLU A 121 -10.79 -4.48 8.96
CA GLU A 121 -11.61 -4.49 7.74
C GLU A 121 -11.24 -3.34 6.81
N GLY A 122 -11.06 -2.12 7.34
CA GLY A 122 -10.57 -0.98 6.57
C GLY A 122 -9.17 -1.22 5.98
N SER A 123 -8.28 -1.87 6.74
CA SER A 123 -6.95 -2.25 6.25
C SER A 123 -7.01 -3.30 5.13
N VAL A 124 -7.91 -4.27 5.23
CA VAL A 124 -8.15 -5.28 4.17
C VAL A 124 -8.75 -4.63 2.93
N SER A 125 -9.67 -3.67 3.08
CA SER A 125 -10.21 -2.89 1.95
C SER A 125 -9.10 -2.14 1.23
N ASN A 126 -8.21 -1.45 1.96
CA ASN A 126 -7.08 -0.76 1.37
C ASN A 126 -6.12 -1.71 0.64
N LEU A 127 -5.93 -2.94 1.13
CA LEU A 127 -5.15 -3.95 0.42
C LEU A 127 -5.83 -4.40 -0.88
N GLY A 128 -7.16 -4.48 -0.91
CA GLY A 128 -7.93 -4.70 -2.13
C GLY A 128 -7.75 -3.58 -3.15
N ASP A 129 -7.81 -2.32 -2.70
CA ASP A 129 -7.58 -1.16 -3.56
C ASP A 129 -6.15 -1.14 -4.13
N MET A 130 -5.15 -1.57 -3.34
CA MET A 130 -3.77 -1.72 -3.83
C MET A 130 -3.62 -2.86 -4.84
N GLU A 131 -4.36 -3.96 -4.70
CA GLU A 131 -4.39 -5.06 -5.67
C GLU A 131 -4.99 -4.60 -7.00
N GLU A 132 -6.08 -3.83 -6.97
CA GLU A 132 -6.71 -3.25 -8.16
C GLU A 132 -5.78 -2.25 -8.86
N ALA A 133 -5.11 -1.38 -8.09
CA ALA A 133 -4.12 -0.46 -8.62
C ALA A 133 -2.93 -1.20 -9.27
N LEU A 134 -2.44 -2.28 -8.65
CA LEU A 134 -1.36 -3.10 -9.21
C LEU A 134 -1.80 -3.86 -10.46
N ALA A 135 -3.06 -4.31 -10.53
CA ALA A 135 -3.62 -4.93 -11.73
C ALA A 135 -3.68 -3.93 -12.90
N SER A 136 -4.14 -2.71 -12.64
CA SER A 136 -4.18 -1.63 -13.64
C SER A 136 -2.78 -1.24 -14.14
N ILE A 137 -1.77 -1.18 -13.24
CA ILE A 137 -0.39 -0.91 -13.63
C ILE A 137 0.16 -2.04 -14.52
N ARG A 138 -0.09 -3.31 -14.20
CA ARG A 138 0.34 -4.43 -15.05
C ARG A 138 -0.29 -4.39 -16.44
N GLU A 139 -1.58 -4.04 -16.53
CA GLU A 139 -2.26 -3.87 -17.81
C GLU A 139 -1.62 -2.73 -18.63
N MET A 140 -1.29 -1.61 -17.98
CA MET A 140 -0.56 -0.50 -18.61
C MET A 140 0.86 -0.85 -19.04
N GLU A 141 1.62 -1.61 -18.24
CA GLU A 141 2.97 -2.07 -18.61
C GLU A 141 2.94 -2.99 -19.84
N THR A 142 1.92 -3.86 -19.93
CA THR A 142 1.75 -4.75 -21.08
C THR A 142 1.42 -3.95 -22.34
N GLN A 143 0.52 -2.97 -22.25
CA GLN A 143 0.23 -2.06 -23.37
C GLN A 143 1.42 -1.17 -23.76
N SER A 144 2.25 -0.76 -22.79
CA SER A 144 3.40 0.10 -23.06
C SER A 144 4.54 -0.64 -23.76
N LEU A 145 4.68 -1.96 -23.55
CA LEU A 145 5.65 -2.79 -24.27
C LEU A 145 5.27 -2.98 -25.74
N ASP A 146 4.00 -3.24 -26.03
CA ASP A 146 3.51 -3.36 -27.42
C ASP A 146 3.67 -2.03 -28.18
N VAL A 147 3.37 -0.90 -27.54
CA VAL A 147 3.55 0.44 -28.13
C VAL A 147 5.04 0.77 -28.34
N LEU A 148 5.92 0.33 -27.45
CA LEU A 148 7.36 0.54 -27.60
C LEU A 148 7.95 -0.31 -28.74
N GLU A 149 7.49 -1.55 -28.89
CA GLU A 149 7.88 -2.43 -30.01
C GLU A 149 7.40 -1.83 -31.34
N GLU A 150 6.15 -1.36 -31.40
CA GLU A 150 5.61 -0.69 -32.59
C GLU A 150 6.40 0.58 -32.94
N GLN A 151 6.77 1.40 -31.94
CA GLN A 151 7.60 2.60 -32.15
C GLN A 151 9.03 2.29 -32.60
N LEU A 152 9.62 1.20 -32.14
CA LEU A 152 10.95 0.78 -32.60
C LEU A 152 10.92 0.30 -34.05
N VAL A 153 9.88 -0.44 -34.43
CA VAL A 153 9.68 -0.87 -35.82
C VAL A 153 9.44 0.33 -36.73
N GLU A 154 8.58 1.27 -36.33
CA GLU A 154 8.32 2.51 -37.09
C GLU A 154 9.59 3.38 -37.18
N SER A 155 10.37 3.49 -36.10
CA SER A 155 11.64 4.21 -36.12
C SER A 155 12.67 3.55 -37.04
N GLN A 156 12.70 2.22 -37.12
CA GLN A 156 13.60 1.50 -38.02
C GLN A 156 13.21 1.75 -39.49
N GLU A 157 11.91 1.72 -39.80
CA GLU A 157 11.39 2.02 -41.14
C GLU A 157 11.66 3.49 -41.54
N ILE A 158 11.50 4.43 -40.60
CA ILE A 158 11.84 5.85 -40.81
C ILE A 158 13.35 6.00 -41.08
N LEU A 159 14.21 5.34 -40.31
CA LEU A 159 15.67 5.40 -40.52
C LEU A 159 16.05 4.84 -41.90
N GLU A 160 15.47 3.70 -42.30
CA GLU A 160 15.70 3.11 -43.63
C GLU A 160 15.21 4.06 -44.74
N SER A 161 14.09 4.75 -44.53
CA SER A 161 13.56 5.74 -45.47
C SER A 161 14.42 7.01 -45.55
N MET A 162 14.99 7.46 -44.41
CA MET A 162 15.89 8.61 -44.34
C MET A 162 17.22 8.29 -45.00
N GLU A 163 17.77 7.09 -44.77
CA GLU A 163 19.00 6.62 -45.42
C GLU A 163 18.83 6.57 -46.94
N LYS A 164 17.73 6.00 -47.45
CA LYS A 164 17.39 6.02 -48.88
C LYS A 164 17.23 7.45 -49.44
N SER A 165 16.67 8.36 -48.66
CA SER A 165 16.49 9.77 -49.06
C SER A 165 17.82 10.54 -49.12
N VAL A 166 18.70 10.31 -48.14
CA VAL A 166 20.06 10.88 -48.12
C VAL A 166 20.87 10.32 -49.28
N LEU A 167 20.82 9.02 -49.52
CA LEU A 167 21.50 8.37 -50.64
C LEU A 167 21.00 8.90 -51.99
N GLY A 168 19.69 9.06 -52.16
CA GLY A 168 19.12 9.71 -53.34
C GLY A 168 19.62 11.15 -53.55
N THR A 169 19.74 11.92 -52.47
CA THR A 169 20.26 13.29 -52.51
C THR A 169 21.74 13.32 -52.91
N VAL A 170 22.56 12.40 -52.38
CA VAL A 170 23.97 12.27 -52.74
C VAL A 170 24.14 11.86 -54.21
N ILE A 171 23.37 10.88 -54.69
CA ILE A 171 23.39 10.46 -56.09
C ILE A 171 23.03 11.62 -57.03
N GLN A 172 21.98 12.36 -56.71
CA GLN A 172 21.58 13.53 -57.49
C GLN A 172 22.68 14.59 -57.54
N ASN A 173 23.37 14.83 -56.43
CA ASN A 173 24.49 15.75 -56.37
C ASN A 173 25.68 15.27 -57.22
N ILE A 174 26.03 13.97 -57.17
CA ILE A 174 27.10 13.39 -57.99
C ILE A 174 26.76 13.51 -59.48
N ILE A 175 25.52 13.23 -59.89
CA ILE A 175 25.08 13.40 -61.28
C ILE A 175 25.16 14.88 -61.70
N SER A 176 24.68 15.80 -60.87
CA SER A 176 24.76 17.23 -61.15
C SER A 176 26.20 17.72 -61.24
N ILE A 177 27.10 17.20 -60.41
CA ILE A 177 28.52 17.53 -60.44
C ILE A 177 29.16 16.99 -61.71
N THR A 178 28.85 15.76 -62.11
CA THR A 178 29.34 15.13 -63.34
C THR A 178 28.95 15.95 -64.57
N LEU A 179 27.68 16.34 -64.67
CA LEU A 179 27.19 17.21 -65.74
C LEU A 179 27.79 18.62 -65.68
N SER A 180 28.22 19.11 -64.51
CA SER A 180 28.87 20.43 -64.38
C SER A 180 30.36 20.44 -64.71
N VAL A 181 30.97 19.26 -64.78
CA VAL A 181 32.40 19.07 -65.03
C VAL A 181 32.64 18.82 -66.53
N ASP A 182 31.72 18.12 -67.18
CA ASP A 182 31.65 17.98 -68.64
C ASP A 182 31.45 19.38 -69.27
N THR A 183 32.55 19.95 -69.77
CA THR A 183 32.58 21.34 -70.25
C THR A 183 32.36 21.43 -71.76
N ASP A 184 32.67 20.37 -72.49
CA ASP A 184 32.55 20.25 -73.94
C ASP A 184 31.29 19.48 -74.39
N GLY A 185 30.61 18.80 -73.45
CA GLY A 185 29.32 18.16 -73.68
C GLY A 185 29.44 16.89 -74.52
N ASP A 186 30.63 16.30 -74.58
CA ASP A 186 30.90 15.09 -75.34
C ASP A 186 30.67 13.80 -74.52
N PHE A 187 30.32 13.97 -73.23
CA PHE A 187 30.05 12.92 -72.26
C PHE A 187 31.25 11.95 -72.04
N LEU A 188 32.46 12.38 -72.40
CA LEU A 188 33.72 11.67 -72.20
C LEU A 188 34.62 12.45 -71.25
N LEU A 189 34.91 11.87 -70.09
CA LEU A 189 35.68 12.53 -69.05
C LEU A 189 37.19 12.39 -69.32
N ASN A 190 37.85 13.52 -69.52
CA ASN A 190 39.31 13.60 -69.59
C ASN A 190 39.94 13.47 -68.19
N ASP A 191 41.24 13.17 -68.11
CA ASP A 191 41.92 12.94 -66.82
C ASP A 191 41.81 14.14 -65.86
N SER A 192 41.81 15.37 -66.40
CA SER A 192 41.62 16.60 -65.63
C SER A 192 40.18 16.80 -65.12
N GLU A 193 39.19 16.32 -65.88
CA GLU A 193 37.78 16.37 -65.52
C GLU A 193 37.46 15.31 -64.47
N ILE A 194 38.02 14.11 -64.58
CA ILE A 194 37.93 13.07 -63.54
C ILE A 194 38.49 13.59 -62.21
N GLU A 195 39.62 14.29 -62.24
CA GLU A 195 40.20 14.85 -61.02
C GLU A 195 39.37 15.99 -60.43
N LEU A 196 38.74 16.81 -61.29
CA LEU A 196 37.82 17.87 -60.86
C LEU A 196 36.51 17.29 -60.30
N LEU A 197 36.01 16.19 -60.88
CA LEU A 197 34.88 15.41 -60.41
C LEU A 197 35.15 14.91 -58.99
N ILE A 198 36.27 14.20 -58.79
CA ILE A 198 36.65 13.65 -57.48
C ILE A 198 36.72 14.76 -56.42
N ARG A 199 37.41 15.87 -56.69
CA ARG A 199 37.50 17.01 -55.74
C ARG A 199 36.16 17.67 -55.44
N LYS A 200 35.20 17.64 -56.37
CA LYS A 200 33.85 18.17 -56.16
C LYS A 200 32.98 17.19 -55.38
N VAL A 201 33.15 15.88 -55.60
CA VAL A 201 32.45 14.83 -54.85
C VAL A 201 32.96 14.75 -53.40
N GLU A 202 34.26 14.89 -53.15
CA GLU A 202 34.84 15.03 -51.79
C GLU A 202 34.31 16.24 -51.00
N LYS A 203 33.75 17.24 -51.68
CA LYS A 203 33.16 18.43 -51.04
C LYS A 203 31.68 18.25 -50.69
N ILE A 204 31.05 17.15 -51.11
CA ILE A 204 29.71 16.81 -50.67
C ILE A 204 29.83 16.36 -49.21
N ASN A 205 29.08 16.99 -48.30
CA ASN A 205 29.13 16.66 -46.87
C ASN A 205 28.79 15.18 -46.66
N ASP A 206 29.50 14.55 -45.71
CA ASP A 206 29.24 13.21 -45.15
C ASP A 206 29.54 11.99 -46.03
N VAL A 207 30.35 12.15 -47.09
CA VAL A 207 30.83 11.03 -47.93
C VAL A 207 32.36 11.02 -47.99
N ASP A 208 32.99 9.96 -47.49
CA ASP A 208 34.42 9.68 -47.69
C ASP A 208 34.58 8.86 -48.98
N VAL A 209 35.48 9.30 -49.84
CA VAL A 209 35.59 8.83 -51.22
C VAL A 209 36.95 8.18 -51.43
N ASN A 210 36.98 6.97 -52.00
CA ASN A 210 38.24 6.35 -52.39
C ASN A 210 38.64 6.76 -53.81
N ASP A 211 39.39 7.87 -53.92
CA ASP A 211 39.88 8.44 -55.17
C ASP A 211 40.48 7.42 -56.14
N LYS A 212 41.23 6.45 -55.60
CA LYS A 212 41.94 5.45 -56.40
C LYS A 212 40.99 4.44 -57.02
N LEU A 213 39.97 4.02 -56.27
CA LEU A 213 38.95 3.09 -56.76
C LEU A 213 38.03 3.75 -57.78
N ILE A 214 37.55 4.96 -57.49
CA ILE A 214 36.68 5.70 -58.42
C ILE A 214 37.41 5.97 -59.73
N LYS A 215 38.65 6.46 -59.66
CA LYS A 215 39.46 6.71 -60.86
C LYS A 215 39.67 5.44 -61.68
N LYS A 216 39.91 4.30 -61.01
CA LYS A 216 40.07 3.00 -61.68
C LYS A 216 38.78 2.56 -62.38
N ILE A 217 37.63 2.63 -61.71
CA ILE A 217 36.34 2.19 -62.27
C ILE A 217 35.91 3.08 -63.43
N ILE A 218 36.12 4.40 -63.35
CA ILE A 218 35.81 5.32 -64.45
C ILE A 218 36.70 5.04 -65.66
N ILE A 219 37.99 4.77 -65.45
CA ILE A 219 38.92 4.44 -66.54
C ILE A 219 38.59 3.08 -67.16
N ASP A 220 38.33 2.07 -66.34
CA ASP A 220 38.05 0.69 -66.78
C ASP A 220 36.71 0.59 -67.54
N ASN A 221 35.73 1.44 -67.22
CA ASN A 221 34.43 1.52 -67.92
C ASN A 221 34.43 2.46 -69.14
N GLY A 222 35.59 2.91 -69.62
CA GLY A 222 35.69 3.66 -70.88
C GLY A 222 35.48 5.17 -70.75
N ARG A 223 35.63 5.73 -69.54
CA ARG A 223 35.63 7.19 -69.25
C ARG A 223 34.34 7.92 -69.66
N ASN A 224 33.24 7.22 -69.82
CA ASN A 224 31.95 7.79 -70.15
C ASN A 224 31.09 7.99 -68.90
N ILE A 225 29.99 8.73 -69.06
CA ILE A 225 28.95 8.86 -68.02
C ILE A 225 28.40 7.50 -67.58
N ASP A 226 28.36 6.50 -68.47
CA ASP A 226 27.92 5.15 -68.10
C ASP A 226 28.84 4.51 -67.05
N GLY A 227 30.14 4.81 -67.09
CA GLY A 227 31.10 4.42 -66.06
C GLY A 227 30.83 5.09 -64.72
N VAL A 228 30.41 6.36 -64.72
CA VAL A 228 29.97 7.07 -63.50
C VAL A 228 28.66 6.48 -62.97
N MET A 229 27.73 6.12 -63.85
CA MET A 229 26.49 5.42 -63.47
C MET A 229 26.74 4.03 -62.91
N ASN A 230 27.79 3.33 -63.36
CA ASN A 230 28.20 2.06 -62.75
C ASN A 230 28.79 2.26 -61.34
N VAL A 231 29.57 3.33 -61.12
CA VAL A 231 30.05 3.73 -59.78
C VAL A 231 28.88 4.06 -58.85
N ILE A 232 27.86 4.76 -59.35
CA ILE A 232 26.62 5.06 -58.60
C ILE A 232 25.81 3.79 -58.34
N ARG A 233 25.76 2.85 -59.30
CA ARG A 233 25.07 1.57 -59.13
C ARG A 233 25.75 0.71 -58.07
N ASP A 234 27.08 0.71 -58.01
CA ASP A 234 27.82 0.06 -56.93
C ASP A 234 27.51 0.70 -55.56
N MET A 235 27.29 2.02 -55.51
CA MET A 235 26.85 2.73 -54.29
C MET A 235 25.42 2.38 -53.85
N LEU A 236 24.54 2.02 -54.79
CA LEU A 236 23.18 1.51 -54.51
C LEU A 236 23.17 0.02 -54.14
N ALA A 237 24.17 -0.74 -54.59
CA ALA A 237 24.31 -2.17 -54.34
C ALA A 237 24.96 -2.49 -52.97
N ASP A 238 25.51 -1.49 -52.28
CA ASP A 238 26.13 -1.62 -50.94
C ASP A 238 25.16 -1.98 -49.80
N HIS A 239 23.86 -2.17 -50.09
CA HIS A 239 22.87 -2.72 -49.14
C HIS A 239 22.74 -4.25 -49.17
N ASP A 240 23.41 -4.95 -50.11
CA ASP A 240 23.56 -6.40 -50.05
C ASP A 240 24.91 -6.74 -49.39
N ASP A 241 24.86 -7.33 -48.19
CA ASP A 241 25.93 -7.58 -47.19
C ASP A 241 27.25 -8.28 -47.65
N ASP A 242 27.54 -8.42 -48.93
CA ASP A 242 28.59 -9.33 -49.44
C ASP A 242 29.94 -8.68 -49.80
N LYS A 243 30.12 -7.35 -49.66
CA LYS A 243 31.40 -6.69 -49.97
C LYS A 243 32.15 -6.17 -48.73
N PRO A 244 33.41 -6.60 -48.50
CA PRO A 244 34.23 -6.13 -47.37
C PRO A 244 34.50 -4.61 -47.46
N PRO A 245 34.67 -3.92 -46.31
CA PRO A 245 34.77 -2.45 -46.25
C PRO A 245 35.88 -1.84 -47.11
N GLU A 246 36.93 -2.60 -47.42
CA GLU A 246 38.11 -2.16 -48.16
C GLU A 246 37.87 -2.02 -49.67
N GLU A 247 36.78 -2.58 -50.21
CA GLU A 247 36.41 -2.51 -51.63
C GLU A 247 35.32 -1.49 -51.93
N ARG A 248 34.78 -0.81 -50.90
CA ARG A 248 33.72 0.18 -51.06
C ARG A 248 34.29 1.49 -51.61
N CYS A 249 33.68 1.99 -52.68
CA CYS A 249 34.09 3.26 -53.29
C CYS A 249 33.67 4.48 -52.47
N PHE A 250 32.64 4.31 -51.63
CA PHE A 250 32.07 5.33 -50.78
C PHE A 250 31.87 4.78 -49.38
N THR A 251 32.24 5.56 -48.37
CA THR A 251 31.88 5.30 -46.98
C THR A 251 31.22 6.53 -46.40
N PHE A 252 30.02 6.39 -45.83
CA PHE A 252 29.37 7.49 -45.14
C PHE A 252 30.12 7.80 -43.86
N ARG A 253 30.43 9.08 -43.62
CA ARG A 253 31.05 9.49 -42.37
C ARG A 253 29.96 9.52 -41.29
N THR A 254 29.95 8.50 -40.43
CA THR A 254 29.08 8.45 -39.23
C THR A 254 29.51 9.47 -38.19
#